data_AF-A0A7V4EJZ3-F1
#
_entry.id   AF-A0A7V4EJZ3-F1
#
_cell.length_a   1.000
_cell.length_b   1.000
_cell.length_c   1.000
_cell.angle_alpha   90.00
_cell.angle_beta   90.00
_cell.angle_gamma   90.00
#
_symmetry.space_group_name_H-M   'P 1'
#
loop_
_entity.id
_entity.type
_entity.pdbx_description
1 polymer ?
#
loop_
_entity_poly.entity_id
_entity_poly.type
_entity_poly.pdbx_seq_one_letter_code
_entity_poly.pdbx_strand_id
1 'polypeptide(L)' 'MTRSRYALVVLAAKRAKQLREGARRLGSTTATNYLTAALEEAAEGVIGYRLADEETPDANDD' A
#
# COMPACT_ATOMS: atom_id res chain seq x y z
N MET A 1 -0.52 5.23 9.51
CA MET A 1 -1.16 3.92 9.85
C MET A 1 -2.65 4.01 9.55
N THR A 2 -3.14 3.25 8.56
CA THR A 2 -4.55 3.19 8.16
C THR A 2 -5.43 2.83 9.36
N ARG A 3 -6.25 3.77 9.82
CA ARG A 3 -7.12 3.63 11.02
C ARG A 3 -8.22 2.56 10.88
N SER A 4 -8.44 2.02 9.67
CA SER A 4 -9.47 1.01 9.38
C SER A 4 -8.85 -0.33 9.01
N ARG A 5 -9.23 -1.39 9.76
CA ARG A 5 -8.85 -2.78 9.46
C ARG A 5 -9.29 -3.21 8.05
N TYR A 6 -10.44 -2.74 7.59
CA TYR A 6 -10.94 -3.03 6.25
C TYR A 6 -10.06 -2.41 5.16
N ALA A 7 -9.63 -1.17 5.35
CA ALA A 7 -8.74 -0.49 4.40
C ALA A 7 -7.38 -1.21 4.29
N LEU A 8 -6.84 -1.71 5.42
CA LEU A 8 -5.63 -2.51 5.43
C LEU A 8 -5.78 -3.80 4.61
N VAL A 9 -6.89 -4.53 4.79
CA VAL A 9 -7.15 -5.78 4.04
C VAL A 9 -7.23 -5.50 2.54
N VAL A 10 -7.96 -4.45 2.13
CA VAL A 10 -8.08 -4.08 0.72
C VAL A 10 -6.73 -3.65 0.14
N LEU A 11 -5.95 -2.85 0.87
CA LEU A 11 -4.61 -2.43 0.47
C LEU A 11 -3.69 -3.64 0.27
N ALA A 12 -3.63 -4.53 1.26
CA ALA A 12 -2.78 -5.73 1.20
C ALA A 12 -3.20 -6.67 0.06
N ALA A 13 -4.50 -6.87 -0.16
CA ALA A 13 -5.00 -7.71 -1.25
C ALA A 13 -4.66 -7.15 -2.64
N LYS A 14 -4.87 -5.85 -2.85
CA LYS A 14 -4.49 -5.19 -4.11
C LYS A 14 -2.99 -5.27 -4.35
N ARG A 15 -2.20 -5.04 -3.31
CA ARG A 15 -0.75 -5.12 -3.41
C ARG A 15 -0.26 -6.54 -3.68
N ALA A 16 -0.81 -7.54 -3.01
CA ALA A 16 -0.49 -8.95 -3.27
C ALA A 16 -0.77 -9.34 -4.73
N LYS A 17 -1.86 -8.83 -5.32
CA LYS A 17 -2.16 -9.02 -6.75
C LYS A 17 -1.06 -8.42 -7.64
N GLN A 18 -0.62 -7.19 -7.37
CA GLN A 18 0.48 -6.56 -8.11
C GLN A 18 1.77 -7.38 -8.03
N LEU A 19 2.14 -7.85 -6.84
CA LEU A 19 3.33 -8.69 -6.65
C LEU A 19 3.23 -10.00 -7.44
N ARG A 20 2.03 -10.63 -7.44
CA ARG A 20 1.76 -11.83 -8.23
C ARG A 20 1.90 -11.58 -9.74
N GLU A 21 1.57 -10.38 -10.19
CA GLU A 21 1.69 -9.94 -11.59
C GLU A 21 3.12 -9.49 -11.96
N GLY A 22 4.08 -9.62 -11.04
CA GLY A 22 5.50 -9.32 -11.29
C GLY A 22 5.93 -7.91 -10.88
N ALA A 23 5.10 -7.18 -10.13
CA ALA A 23 5.52 -5.89 -9.58
C ALA A 23 6.73 -6.05 -8.64
N ARG A 24 7.62 -5.06 -8.68
CA ARG A 24 8.78 -5.00 -7.78
C ARG A 24 8.35 -4.86 -6.32
N ARG A 25 9.03 -5.57 -5.42
CA ARG A 25 8.93 -5.38 -3.96
C ARG A 25 9.58 -4.05 -3.56
N LEU A 26 8.90 -3.29 -2.72
CA LEU A 26 9.30 -1.96 -2.26
C LEU A 26 9.86 -1.98 -0.83
N GLY A 27 9.54 -3.01 -0.05
CA GLY A 27 10.01 -3.17 1.32
C GLY A 27 11.19 -4.14 1.46
N SER A 28 11.59 -4.37 2.71
CA SER A 28 12.70 -5.28 3.07
C SER A 28 12.27 -6.76 3.17
N THR A 29 11.01 -7.06 2.86
CA THR A 29 10.39 -8.38 2.99
C THR A 29 11.13 -9.48 2.24
N THR A 30 11.41 -10.59 2.94
CA THR A 30 11.92 -11.85 2.37
C THR A 30 10.81 -12.87 2.15
N ALA A 31 9.55 -12.51 2.40
CA ALA A 31 8.43 -13.43 2.32
C ALA A 31 8.15 -13.87 0.87
N THR A 32 7.98 -15.18 0.68
CA THR A 32 7.58 -15.76 -0.61
C THR A 32 6.07 -15.63 -0.86
N ASN A 33 5.27 -15.63 0.22
CA ASN A 33 3.83 -15.40 0.15
C ASN A 33 3.55 -13.92 -0.14
N TYR A 34 2.88 -13.64 -1.25
CA TYR A 34 2.58 -12.28 -1.69
C TYR A 34 1.72 -11.47 -0.71
N LEU A 35 0.82 -12.12 0.03
CA LEU A 35 -0.01 -11.45 1.02
C LEU A 35 0.80 -11.07 2.27
N THR A 36 1.68 -11.97 2.72
CA THR A 36 2.61 -11.68 3.82
C THR A 36 3.54 -10.52 3.44
N ALA A 37 4.12 -10.57 2.25
CA ALA A 37 4.98 -9.50 1.74
C ALA A 37 4.25 -8.14 1.68
N ALA A 38 2.99 -8.13 1.21
CA ALA A 38 2.19 -6.92 1.16
C ALA A 38 1.86 -6.35 2.56
N LEU A 39 1.64 -7.21 3.56
CA LEU A 39 1.40 -6.78 4.94
C LEU A 39 2.66 -6.21 5.59
N GLU A 40 3.83 -6.81 5.32
CA GLU A 40 5.12 -6.29 5.78
C GLU A 40 5.43 -4.94 5.13
N GLU A 41 5.22 -4.79 3.82
CA GLU A 41 5.34 -3.49 3.13
C GLU A 41 4.38 -2.43 3.71
N ALA A 42 3.16 -2.81 4.09
CA ALA A 42 2.21 -1.90 4.75
C ALA A 42 2.66 -1.53 6.18
N ALA A 43 3.26 -2.46 6.91
CA ALA A 43 3.79 -2.24 8.26
C ALA A 43 5.04 -1.33 8.23
N GLU A 44 5.89 -1.47 7.22
CA GLU A 44 7.03 -0.59 6.94
C GLU A 44 6.60 0.81 6.45
N GLY A 45 5.34 0.97 6.03
CA GLY A 45 4.81 2.24 5.54
C GLY A 45 5.27 2.62 4.13
N VAL A 46 5.90 1.69 3.39
CA VAL A 46 6.35 1.90 2.00
C VAL A 46 5.19 1.83 1.00
N ILE A 47 4.03 1.34 1.42
CA ILE A 47 2.76 1.40 0.68
C ILE A 47 1.66 2.00 1.55
N GLY A 48 0.68 2.63 0.92
CA GLY A 48 -0.43 3.29 1.62
C GLY A 48 -1.69 3.36 0.78
N TYR A 49 -2.80 3.68 1.45
CA TYR A 49 -4.11 3.89 0.83
C TYR A 49 -4.49 5.36 0.98
N ARG A 50 -4.81 6.03 -0.14
CA ARG A 50 -5.43 7.35 -0.18
C ARG A 50 -6.87 7.21 -0.66
N LEU A 51 -7.81 7.80 0.07
CA LEU A 51 -9.18 8.02 -0.40
C LEU A 51 -9.14 9.17 -1.40
N ALA A 52 -9.87 9.06 -2.51
CA ALA A 52 -9.81 10.03 -3.62
C ALA A 52 -10.48 11.39 -3.30
N ASP A 53 -10.81 11.68 -2.04
CA ASP A 53 -11.53 12.88 -1.63
C ASP A 53 -10.67 13.87 -0.82
N GLU A 54 -9.35 13.62 -0.71
CA GLU A 54 -8.38 14.62 -0.24
C GLU A 54 -7.56 15.12 -1.44
N GLU A 55 -8.23 15.85 -2.34
CA GLU A 55 -7.56 16.86 -3.15
C GLU A 55 -6.95 17.87 -2.17
N THR A 56 -5.66 17.74 -1.89
CA THR A 56 -4.90 18.89 -1.39
C THR A 56 -5.06 19.99 -2.44
N PRO A 57 -5.59 21.18 -2.11
CA PRO A 57 -5.58 22.28 -3.04
C PRO A 57 -4.13 22.49 -3.47
N ASP A 58 -3.87 22.44 -4.77
CA ASP A 58 -2.57 22.75 -5.33
C ASP A 58 -2.17 24.13 -4.81
N ALA A 59 -1.23 24.15 -3.87
CA ALA A 59 -0.57 25.35 -3.43
C ALA A 59 0.37 25.79 -4.56
N ASN A 60 -0.19 26.42 -5.59
CA ASN A 60 0.48 27.21 -6.61
C ASN A 60 -0.55 28.19 -7.21
N ASP A 61 -0.97 29.16 -6.39
CA ASP A 61 -1.35 30.48 -6.90
C ASP A 61 -0.08 31.33 -6.84
N ASP A 62 0.58 31.49 -8.01
CA ASP A 62 1.54 32.56 -8.32
C ASP A 62 0.82 33.65 -9.13
#